data_AF-A0A817MIX5-F1
#
_entry.id   AF-A0A817MIX5-F1
#
_cell.length_a   1.000
_cell.length_b   1.000
_cell.length_c   1.000
_cell.angle_alpha   90.00
_cell.angle_beta   90.00
_cell.angle_gamma   90.00
#
_symmetry.space_group_name_H-M   'P 1'
#
loop_
_entity.id
_entity.type
_entity.pdbx_description
1 polymer ?
#
loop_
_entity_poly.entity_id
_entity_poly.type
_entity_poly.pdbx_seq_one_letter_code
_entity_poly.pdbx_strand_id
1 'polypeptide(L)'
;MTDIGIIPVLPAFTDFMPQTAPKRFPSAKFYYSSNWAGFGCNESCLPYLDPTDPFFQTVGVQLLTETINSLNLTSHYYACDLCNEMDPPFSELDYLADVNAGIIRVMQTVDPNAVLYNCFY
;
A
#
# COMPACT_ATOMS: atom_id res chain seq x y z
N MET A 1 -12.63 -20.38 -5.51
CA MET A 1 -11.65 -19.95 -6.55
C MET A 1 -10.57 -21.00 -6.69
N THR A 2 -9.90 -21.33 -5.58
CA THR A 2 -8.90 -22.40 -5.47
C THR A 2 -9.41 -23.76 -5.94
N ASP A 3 -10.67 -24.11 -5.64
CA ASP A 3 -11.26 -25.42 -6.01
C ASP A 3 -11.34 -25.68 -7.52
N ILE A 4 -11.26 -24.62 -8.34
CA ILE A 4 -11.24 -24.70 -9.80
C ILE A 4 -9.90 -24.25 -10.40
N GLY A 5 -8.84 -24.18 -9.57
CA GLY A 5 -7.48 -23.84 -10.00
C GLY A 5 -7.22 -22.35 -10.26
N ILE A 6 -8.13 -21.45 -9.90
CA ILE A 6 -7.90 -20.00 -10.03
C ILE A 6 -7.02 -19.52 -8.87
N ILE A 7 -5.95 -18.80 -9.21
CA ILE A 7 -5.06 -18.11 -8.27
C ILE A 7 -5.59 -16.68 -8.09
N PRO A 8 -6.18 -16.33 -6.93
CA PRO A 8 -6.64 -14.97 -6.68
C PRO A 8 -5.46 -14.02 -6.47
N VAL A 9 -5.52 -12.79 -6.98
CA VAL A 9 -4.56 -11.75 -6.58
C VAL A 9 -5.08 -11.09 -5.31
N LEU A 10 -4.26 -11.04 -4.25
CA LEU A 10 -4.61 -10.43 -2.97
C LEU A 10 -4.20 -8.95 -2.94
N PRO A 11 -4.84 -8.10 -2.12
CA PRO A 11 -4.40 -6.73 -1.96
C PRO A 11 -3.06 -6.67 -1.21
N ALA A 12 -2.13 -5.84 -1.69
CA ALA A 12 -1.01 -5.36 -0.90
C ALA A 12 -1.41 -4.12 -0.08
N PHE A 13 -0.56 -3.70 0.86
CA PHE A 13 -0.74 -2.41 1.51
C PHE A 13 -0.31 -1.27 0.57
N THR A 14 -1.24 -0.35 0.31
CA THR A 14 -1.12 0.72 -0.70
C THR A 14 -1.04 2.10 -0.05
N ASP A 15 -0.29 2.25 1.05
CA ASP A 15 0.02 3.50 1.78
C ASP A 15 -1.12 4.32 2.42
N PHE A 16 -2.35 4.25 1.92
CA PHE A 16 -3.48 5.03 2.44
C PHE A 16 -3.82 4.70 3.89
N MET A 17 -4.08 5.75 4.66
CA MET A 17 -4.35 5.68 6.08
C MET A 17 -5.60 6.47 6.46
N PRO A 18 -6.28 6.12 7.58
CA PRO A 18 -7.40 6.91 8.08
C PRO A 18 -7.00 8.37 8.36
N GLN A 19 -7.93 9.33 8.20
CA GLN A 19 -7.67 10.76 8.44
C GLN A 19 -7.11 11.08 9.83
N THR A 20 -7.33 10.21 10.82
CA THR A 20 -6.83 10.39 12.19
C THR A 20 -5.40 9.89 12.39
N ALA A 21 -4.84 9.14 11.44
CA ALA A 21 -3.53 8.51 11.56
C ALA A 21 -2.38 9.52 11.77
N PRO A 22 -2.28 10.64 11.04
CA PRO A 22 -1.23 11.63 11.28
C PRO A 22 -1.25 12.22 12.70
N LYS A 23 -2.45 12.38 13.29
CA LYS A 23 -2.59 12.84 14.69
C LYS A 23 -2.19 11.76 15.68
N ARG A 24 -2.46 10.49 15.36
CA ARG A 24 -2.14 9.34 16.22
C ARG A 24 -0.66 8.96 16.20
N PHE A 25 -0.01 9.14 15.05
CA PHE A 25 1.38 8.77 14.79
C PHE A 25 2.18 9.98 14.30
N PRO A 26 2.36 11.02 15.13
CA PRO A 26 2.93 12.30 14.69
C PRO A 26 4.40 12.22 14.26
N SER A 27 5.11 11.15 14.61
CA SER A 27 6.51 10.93 14.22
C SER A 27 6.67 10.25 12.86
N ALA A 28 5.59 9.68 12.31
CA ALA A 28 5.62 9.05 10.99
C ALA A 28 5.38 10.08 9.89
N LYS A 29 6.01 9.86 8.75
CA LYS A 29 5.95 10.75 7.59
C LYS A 29 4.70 10.48 6.76
N PHE A 30 3.77 11.43 6.79
CA PHE A 30 2.55 11.39 5.99
C PHE A 30 2.55 12.46 4.91
N TYR A 31 1.95 12.12 3.77
CA TYR A 31 1.53 13.05 2.73
C TYR A 31 0.00 12.99 2.57
N TYR A 32 -0.54 13.83 1.70
CA TYR A 32 -1.97 13.88 1.40
C TYR A 32 -2.18 13.77 -0.09
N SER A 33 -3.14 12.95 -0.49
CA SER A 33 -3.50 12.83 -1.90
C SER A 33 -4.05 14.13 -2.44
N SER A 34 -4.01 14.26 -3.77
CA SER A 34 -4.72 15.34 -4.45
C SER A 34 -6.24 15.20 -4.28
N ASN A 35 -6.94 16.24 -4.70
CA ASN A 35 -8.38 16.19 -4.86
C ASN A 35 -8.72 15.22 -6.00
N TRP A 36 -9.45 14.14 -5.70
CA TRP A 36 -9.87 13.19 -6.71
C TRP A 36 -11.24 13.61 -7.26
N ALA A 37 -11.38 13.65 -8.59
CA ALA A 37 -12.62 13.84 -9.34
C ALA A 37 -13.56 14.99 -8.89
N GLY A 38 -13.03 16.04 -8.25
CA GLY A 38 -13.82 17.20 -7.78
C GLY A 38 -14.60 16.97 -6.48
N PHE A 39 -14.36 15.86 -5.77
CA PHE A 39 -14.97 15.59 -4.47
C PHE A 39 -14.48 16.59 -3.41
N GLY A 40 -15.24 16.86 -2.35
CA GLY A 40 -14.73 17.67 -1.23
C GLY A 40 -13.59 16.94 -0.50
N CYS A 41 -12.70 17.66 0.19
CA CYS A 41 -11.67 17.00 1.02
C CYS A 41 -12.24 16.30 2.27
N ASN A 42 -13.54 16.39 2.53
CA ASN A 42 -14.18 15.51 3.51
C ASN A 42 -14.34 14.08 2.96
N GLU A 43 -14.40 13.93 1.63
CA GLU A 43 -14.60 12.67 0.92
C GLU A 43 -13.35 12.24 0.11
N SER A 44 -12.28 13.04 0.11
CA SER A 44 -11.02 12.84 -0.65
C SER A 44 -9.84 13.39 0.17
N CYS A 45 -8.70 13.67 -0.47
CA CYS A 45 -7.53 14.33 0.14
C CYS A 45 -7.00 13.50 1.32
N LEU A 46 -6.89 12.19 1.11
CA LEU A 46 -6.61 11.22 2.17
C LEU A 46 -5.14 11.25 2.54
N PRO A 47 -4.80 11.11 3.83
CA PRO A 47 -3.41 10.92 4.20
C PRO A 47 -2.93 9.55 3.76
N TYR A 48 -1.68 9.49 3.33
CA TYR A 48 -0.97 8.24 3.09
C TYR A 48 0.41 8.29 3.73
N LEU A 49 0.85 7.11 4.18
CA LEU A 49 2.12 6.90 4.87
C LEU A 49 3.23 6.74 3.84
N ASP A 50 4.25 7.59 3.89
CA ASP A 50 5.37 7.51 2.95
C ASP A 50 6.02 6.11 3.01
N PRO A 51 6.09 5.37 1.88
CA PRO A 51 6.68 4.03 1.86
C PRO A 51 8.17 3.96 2.21
N THR A 52 8.85 5.11 2.24
CA THR A 52 10.23 5.26 2.73
C THR A 52 10.33 5.42 4.26
N ASP A 53 9.22 5.65 4.95
CA ASP A 53 9.18 5.74 6.42
C ASP A 53 9.28 4.34 7.06
N PRO A 54 10.11 4.14 8.11
CA PRO A 54 10.20 2.85 8.79
C PRO A 54 8.86 2.33 9.34
N PHE A 55 7.93 3.23 9.69
CA PHE A 55 6.60 2.85 10.16
C PHE A 55 5.78 2.16 9.08
N PHE A 56 6.04 2.44 7.79
CA PHE A 56 5.37 1.78 6.67
C PHE A 56 5.55 0.27 6.71
N GLN A 57 6.76 -0.20 7.00
CA GLN A 57 7.03 -1.63 7.15
C GLN A 57 6.23 -2.24 8.29
N THR A 58 6.10 -1.53 9.41
CA THR A 58 5.37 -2.02 10.58
C THR A 58 3.88 -2.19 10.26
N VAL A 59 3.26 -1.18 9.66
CA VAL A 59 1.82 -1.21 9.33
C VAL A 59 1.55 -2.21 8.22
N GLY A 60 2.33 -2.17 7.14
CA GLY A 60 2.14 -3.04 5.98
C GLY A 60 2.28 -4.52 6.32
N VAL A 61 3.29 -4.90 7.11
CA VAL A 61 3.50 -6.28 7.55
C VAL A 61 2.33 -6.75 8.41
N GLN A 62 1.86 -5.92 9.36
CA GLN A 62 0.70 -6.26 10.19
C GLN A 62 -0.56 -6.44 9.35
N LEU A 63 -0.89 -5.49 8.47
CA LEU A 63 -2.09 -5.55 7.65
C LEU A 63 -2.09 -6.77 6.72
N LEU A 64 -0.97 -7.04 6.05
CA LEU A 64 -0.86 -8.16 5.12
C LEU A 64 -0.91 -9.51 5.85
N THR A 65 -0.26 -9.61 7.02
CA THR A 65 -0.32 -10.81 7.87
C THR A 65 -1.76 -11.10 8.30
N GLU A 66 -2.48 -10.10 8.81
CA GLU A 66 -3.88 -10.25 9.22
C GLU A 66 -4.80 -10.56 8.03
N THR A 67 -4.51 -10.01 6.85
CA THR A 67 -5.24 -10.32 5.61
C THR A 67 -5.09 -11.80 5.23
N ILE A 68 -3.87 -12.31 5.20
CA ILE A 68 -3.59 -13.72 4.88
C ILE A 68 -4.24 -14.65 5.92
N ASN A 69 -4.13 -14.31 7.20
CA ASN A 69 -4.70 -15.10 8.30
C ASN A 69 -6.24 -15.12 8.25
N SER A 70 -6.87 -13.97 8.05
CA SER A 70 -8.34 -13.86 8.00
C SER A 70 -8.96 -14.56 6.79
N LEU A 71 -8.27 -14.55 5.66
CA LEU A 71 -8.67 -15.29 4.45
C LEU A 71 -8.26 -16.76 4.50
N ASN A 72 -7.38 -17.15 5.43
CA ASN A 72 -6.72 -18.45 5.49
C ASN A 72 -6.14 -18.86 4.12
N LEU A 73 -5.49 -17.90 3.45
CA LEU A 73 -5.07 -18.02 2.06
C LEU A 73 -3.90 -17.07 1.77
N THR A 74 -2.86 -17.61 1.12
CA THR A 74 -1.93 -16.82 0.32
C THR A 74 -1.95 -17.33 -1.11
N SER A 75 -1.89 -16.41 -2.07
CA SER A 75 -1.74 -16.73 -3.49
C SER A 75 -0.35 -16.46 -4.02
N HIS A 76 0.53 -15.84 -3.21
CA HIS A 76 1.81 -15.25 -3.61
C HIS A 76 1.71 -14.10 -4.62
N TYR A 77 0.54 -13.73 -5.11
CA TYR A 77 0.36 -12.60 -6.03
C TYR A 77 -0.39 -11.48 -5.33
N TYR A 78 0.20 -10.30 -5.34
CA TYR A 78 -0.36 -9.13 -4.69
C TYR A 78 -0.46 -7.95 -5.66
N ALA A 79 -1.50 -7.15 -5.53
CA ALA A 79 -1.68 -5.91 -6.29
C ALA A 79 -1.65 -4.69 -5.35
N CYS A 80 -0.96 -3.64 -5.77
CA CYS A 80 -1.10 -2.30 -5.20
C CYS A 80 -1.43 -1.31 -6.30
N ASP A 81 -1.97 -0.16 -5.94
CA ASP A 81 -2.16 0.97 -6.84
C ASP A 81 -1.99 2.26 -6.02
N LEU A 82 -0.78 2.83 -6.02
CA LEU A 82 -0.44 3.94 -5.11
C LEU A 82 -1.03 5.26 -5.60
N CYS A 83 -0.93 5.48 -6.90
CA CYS A 83 -1.25 6.76 -7.53
C CYS A 83 -2.33 6.59 -8.60
N ASN A 84 -3.27 5.65 -8.40
CA ASN A 84 -4.37 5.47 -9.36
C ASN A 84 -5.15 6.77 -9.53
N GLU A 85 -5.01 7.39 -10.70
CA GLU A 85 -5.61 8.68 -11.04
C GLU A 85 -5.20 9.84 -10.10
N MET A 86 -4.00 9.75 -9.51
CA MET A 86 -3.45 10.77 -8.63
C MET A 86 -2.01 11.05 -9.03
N ASP A 87 -1.56 12.30 -8.89
CA ASP A 87 -0.15 12.62 -9.10
C ASP A 87 0.66 12.19 -7.87
N PRO A 88 1.82 11.53 -8.04
CA PRO A 88 2.71 11.27 -6.92
C PRO A 88 3.25 12.59 -6.35
N PRO A 89 3.66 12.60 -5.07
CA PRO A 89 4.17 13.83 -4.44
C PRO A 89 5.51 14.28 -5.05
N PHE A 90 6.24 13.34 -5.65
CA PHE A 90 7.55 13.50 -6.27
C PHE A 90 7.63 12.62 -7.51
N SER A 91 8.29 13.10 -8.55
CA SER A 91 8.44 12.39 -9.84
C SER A 91 9.86 11.90 -10.09
N GLU A 92 10.76 12.11 -9.13
CA GLU A 92 12.16 11.71 -9.18
C GLU A 92 12.27 10.18 -9.17
N LEU A 93 12.99 9.62 -10.14
CA LEU A 93 13.10 8.16 -10.32
C LEU A 93 13.62 7.44 -9.08
N ASP A 94 14.57 8.04 -8.36
CA ASP A 94 15.12 7.46 -7.14
C ASP A 94 14.05 7.33 -6.04
N TYR A 95 13.19 8.34 -5.90
CA TYR A 95 12.07 8.28 -4.94
C TYR A 95 11.06 7.20 -5.35
N LEU A 96 10.67 7.14 -6.62
CA LEU A 96 9.74 6.13 -7.12
C LEU A 96 10.31 4.70 -6.96
N ALA A 97 11.62 4.54 -7.13
CA ALA A 97 12.30 3.27 -6.89
C ALA A 97 12.29 2.88 -5.41
N ASP A 98 12.57 3.83 -4.50
CA ASP A 98 12.54 3.59 -3.06
C ASP A 98 11.13 3.24 -2.55
N VAL A 99 10.11 3.92 -3.08
CA VAL A 99 8.71 3.63 -2.78
C VAL A 99 8.35 2.19 -3.18
N ASN A 100 8.69 1.80 -4.41
CA ASN A 100 8.53 0.42 -4.88
C ASN A 100 9.23 -0.60 -4.00
N ALA A 101 10.49 -0.32 -3.65
CA ALA A 101 11.29 -1.20 -2.80
C ALA A 101 10.67 -1.35 -1.41
N GLY A 102 10.07 -0.30 -0.85
CA GLY A 102 9.34 -0.35 0.41
C GLY A 102 8.16 -1.32 0.37
N ILE A 103 7.34 -1.25 -0.68
CA ILE A 103 6.15 -2.10 -0.84
C ILE A 103 6.55 -3.56 -1.07
N ILE A 104 7.50 -3.80 -1.97
CA ILE A 104 8.04 -5.15 -2.23
C ILE A 104 8.59 -5.76 -0.94
N ARG A 105 9.30 -4.97 -0.13
CA ARG A 105 9.84 -5.44 1.14
C ARG A 105 8.77 -5.85 2.13
N VAL A 106 7.65 -5.12 2.23
CA VAL A 106 6.50 -5.54 3.06
C VAL A 106 6.02 -6.91 2.62
N MET A 107 5.75 -7.08 1.32
CA MET A 107 5.20 -8.33 0.79
C MET A 107 6.16 -9.50 1.04
N GLN A 108 7.45 -9.32 0.71
CA GLN A 108 8.47 -10.35 0.88
C GLN A 108 8.78 -10.69 2.34
N THR A 109 8.54 -9.76 3.27
CA THR A 109 8.67 -10.01 4.72
C THR A 109 7.60 -10.97 5.22
N VAL A 110 6.37 -10.86 4.69
CA VAL A 110 5.24 -11.72 5.09
C VAL A 110 5.20 -13.02 4.28
N ASP A 111 5.53 -12.93 3.00
CA ASP A 111 5.49 -14.03 2.04
C ASP A 111 6.76 -14.04 1.17
N PRO A 112 7.75 -14.92 1.45
CA PRO A 112 9.01 -14.97 0.70
C PRO A 112 8.88 -15.23 -0.80
N ASN A 113 7.74 -15.76 -1.25
CA ASN A 113 7.45 -16.02 -2.67
C ASN A 113 6.62 -14.91 -3.32
N ALA A 114 6.40 -13.79 -2.62
CA ALA A 114 5.55 -12.72 -3.10
C ALA A 114 6.00 -12.16 -4.46
N VAL A 115 5.02 -12.05 -5.36
CA VAL A 115 5.10 -11.40 -6.66
C VAL A 115 4.19 -10.19 -6.63
N LEU A 116 4.77 -9.02 -6.91
CA LEU A 116 4.00 -7.82 -7.21
C LEU A 116 3.40 -7.97 -8.61
N TYR A 117 2.11 -8.28 -8.67
CA TYR A 117 1.39 -8.53 -9.93
C TYR A 117 1.15 -7.24 -10.71
N ASN A 118 0.77 -6.17 -10.00
CA ASN A 118 0.55 -4.85 -10.57
C ASN A 118 0.82 -3.77 -9.52
N CYS A 119 1.48 -2.69 -9.93
CA CYS A 119 1.55 -1.44 -9.16
C CYS A 119 1.71 -0.24 -10.07
N PHE A 120 0.66 0.57 -10.20
CA PHE A 120 0.68 1.80 -11.00
C PHE A 120 1.24 2.98 -10.21
N TYR A 121 2.08 3.76 -10.90
CA TYR A 121 2.45 5.15 -10.60
C TYR A 121 1.81 6.07 -11.62
#